data_AF-A0A349FEM5-F1
#
_entry.id   AF-A0A349FEM5-F1
#
_cell.length_a   1.000
_cell.length_b   1.000
_cell.length_c   1.000
_cell.angle_alpha   90.00
_cell.angle_beta   90.00
_cell.angle_gamma   90.00
#
_symmetry.space_group_name_H-M   'P 1'
#
loop_
_entity.id
_entity.type
_entity.pdbx_description
1 polymer ?
#
loop_
_entity_poly.entity_id
_entity_poly.type
_entity_poly.pdbx_seq_one_letter_code
_entity_poly.pdbx_strand_id
1 'polypeptide(L)'
;MKKAALLVLSLMSGMVHSQQLEAPIGVRPCCAFGMDLKAQLGSIPVPFFSLENVLSASEVGSHHYNDGSESVSGSLFGLNDEVNGIVFTDKGGFIDTAHVRDTADYTYYLFQLNLQNLGDNVAIDLPSELRVRRVQWLKQHSPLTEQERVQRSAQAAAFTAYRMAQWHEIAQWFGMVSVSGFKEYASAFSSEDLYSNMLGALLAEAILLEQPDICQDGFSKAMDSAFQQALAQLEVQPQSVAREKMKQLDGKWWDSSRRLPDKWVVLFRDYQLALSLKPNYPGAGTRLNIDDHFVDQQSIEDWVKLELHASDKEKSFMALPQSLKSMSVWHAQEFQQLADFAQAWDYRTHPHN
;
A
#
# COMPACT_ATOMS: atom_id res chain seq x y z
N MET A 1 -29.26 -48.49 47.84
CA MET A 1 -28.00 -47.77 48.15
C MET A 1 -27.90 -46.58 47.20
N LYS A 2 -27.97 -45.36 47.74
CA LYS A 2 -28.00 -44.09 46.99
C LYS A 2 -26.61 -43.83 46.38
N LYS A 3 -26.52 -43.65 45.06
CA LYS A 3 -25.30 -43.14 44.41
C LYS A 3 -25.45 -41.62 44.27
N ALA A 4 -24.60 -40.88 44.99
CA ALA A 4 -24.45 -39.44 44.87
C ALA A 4 -23.64 -39.13 43.61
N ALA A 5 -24.15 -38.25 42.75
CA ALA A 5 -23.40 -37.64 41.68
C ALA A 5 -22.71 -36.38 42.24
N LEU A 6 -21.37 -36.39 42.23
CA LEU A 6 -20.56 -35.21 42.54
C LEU A 6 -20.43 -34.40 41.25
N LEU A 7 -21.06 -33.23 41.19
CA LEU A 7 -20.86 -32.26 40.10
C LEU A 7 -19.62 -31.43 40.46
N VAL A 8 -18.52 -31.62 39.73
CA VAL A 8 -17.35 -30.74 39.83
C VAL A 8 -17.61 -29.56 38.89
N LEU A 9 -17.96 -28.40 39.45
CA LEU A 9 -17.90 -27.13 38.71
C LEU A 9 -16.43 -26.79 38.48
N SER A 10 -15.96 -26.95 37.25
CA SER A 10 -14.72 -26.35 36.78
C SER A 10 -14.99 -24.87 36.49
N LEU A 11 -14.48 -23.99 37.35
CA LEU A 11 -14.34 -22.56 37.07
C LEU A 11 -13.25 -22.41 35.99
N MET A 12 -13.68 -22.35 34.74
CA MET A 12 -12.83 -21.90 33.63
C MET A 12 -12.70 -20.39 33.74
N SER A 13 -11.59 -19.94 34.33
CA SER A 13 -11.13 -18.56 34.22
C SER A 13 -10.92 -18.24 32.74
N GLY A 14 -11.77 -17.39 32.18
CA GLY A 14 -11.63 -16.88 30.83
C GLY A 14 -10.38 -16.03 30.71
N MET A 15 -9.29 -16.61 30.20
CA MET A 15 -8.28 -15.82 29.51
C MET A 15 -8.87 -15.47 28.14
N VAL A 16 -9.34 -14.24 28.00
CA VAL A 16 -9.58 -13.65 26.69
C VAL A 16 -8.20 -13.52 26.05
N HIS A 17 -7.80 -14.51 25.26
CA HIS A 17 -6.70 -14.36 24.33
C HIS A 17 -7.18 -13.34 23.30
N SER A 18 -6.71 -12.09 23.41
CA SER A 18 -6.80 -11.15 22.30
C SER A 18 -6.11 -11.84 21.12
N GLN A 19 -6.85 -12.19 20.06
CA GLN A 19 -6.22 -12.64 18.82
C GLN A 19 -5.29 -11.51 18.38
N GLN A 20 -4.00 -11.80 18.37
CA GLN A 20 -2.98 -10.87 17.92
C GLN A 20 -3.29 -10.53 16.46
N LEU A 21 -3.58 -9.26 16.16
CA LEU A 21 -3.84 -8.79 14.80
C LEU A 21 -2.61 -9.15 13.95
N GLU A 22 -2.82 -9.90 12.88
CA GLU A 22 -1.74 -10.24 11.95
C GLU A 22 -1.39 -9.02 11.10
N ALA A 23 -0.09 -8.78 10.91
CA ALA A 23 0.37 -7.80 9.96
C ALA A 23 -0.19 -8.12 8.57
N PRO A 24 -0.59 -7.14 7.76
CA PRO A 24 -0.99 -7.41 6.39
C PRO A 24 0.11 -8.19 5.64
N ILE A 25 -0.25 -9.33 5.05
CA ILE A 25 0.66 -10.25 4.35
C ILE A 25 0.35 -10.21 2.86
N GLY A 26 1.37 -9.87 2.07
CA GLY A 26 1.19 -9.66 0.64
C GLY A 26 0.54 -8.31 0.35
N VAL A 27 0.79 -7.80 -0.84
CA VAL A 27 -0.03 -6.72 -1.43
C VAL A 27 -1.15 -7.38 -2.21
N ARG A 28 -2.33 -6.76 -2.21
CA ARG A 28 -3.39 -7.12 -3.16
C ARG A 28 -2.77 -7.09 -4.57
N PRO A 29 -3.13 -8.00 -5.49
CA PRO A 29 -2.60 -7.97 -6.85
C PRO A 29 -2.85 -6.59 -7.48
N CYS A 30 -1.81 -5.76 -7.51
CA CYS A 30 -1.87 -4.41 -8.02
C CYS A 30 -1.98 -4.48 -9.55
N CYS A 31 -2.88 -3.67 -10.09
CA CYS A 31 -3.07 -3.63 -11.52
C CYS A 31 -2.00 -2.71 -12.10
N ALA A 32 -1.16 -3.22 -13.00
CA ALA A 32 -0.35 -2.32 -13.81
C ALA A 32 -1.25 -1.27 -14.48
N PHE A 33 -0.79 -0.02 -14.60
CA PHE A 33 -1.59 1.01 -15.25
C PHE A 33 -1.90 0.64 -16.71
N GLY A 34 -3.17 0.77 -17.09
CA GLY A 34 -3.68 0.48 -18.43
C GLY A 34 -5.07 -0.12 -18.41
N MET A 35 -5.54 -0.60 -19.56
CA MET A 35 -6.81 -1.32 -19.66
C MET A 35 -6.70 -2.54 -20.57
N ASP A 36 -7.50 -3.56 -20.28
CA ASP A 36 -7.58 -4.80 -21.07
C ASP A 36 -6.19 -5.45 -21.22
N LEU A 37 -5.47 -5.55 -20.10
CA LEU A 37 -4.06 -5.91 -20.09
C LEU A 37 -3.86 -7.37 -20.50
N LYS A 38 -3.02 -7.55 -21.51
CA LYS A 38 -2.68 -8.85 -22.08
C LYS A 38 -1.52 -9.47 -21.31
N ALA A 39 -1.44 -10.80 -21.31
CA ALA A 39 -0.35 -11.55 -20.69
C ALA A 39 0.43 -12.41 -21.70
N GLN A 40 1.67 -12.74 -21.34
CA GLN A 40 2.51 -13.75 -21.99
C GLN A 40 3.32 -14.54 -20.96
N LEU A 41 3.61 -15.80 -21.27
CA LEU A 41 4.52 -16.65 -20.49
C LEU A 41 5.80 -16.86 -21.29
N GLY A 42 6.90 -16.26 -20.83
CA GLY A 42 8.13 -16.19 -21.62
C GLY A 42 7.89 -15.40 -22.91
N SER A 43 8.05 -16.06 -24.06
CA SER A 43 7.78 -15.49 -25.40
C SER A 43 6.42 -15.88 -25.98
N ILE A 44 5.60 -16.64 -25.24
CA ILE A 44 4.32 -17.18 -25.74
C ILE A 44 3.17 -16.31 -25.22
N PRO A 45 2.42 -15.61 -26.10
CA PRO A 45 1.21 -14.91 -25.70
C PRO A 45 0.18 -15.87 -25.10
N VAL A 46 -0.52 -15.45 -24.05
CA VAL A 46 -1.68 -16.19 -23.54
C VAL A 46 -2.89 -15.79 -24.41
N PRO A 47 -3.40 -16.69 -25.28
CA PRO A 47 -4.50 -16.34 -26.17
C PRO A 47 -5.80 -16.16 -25.38
N PHE A 48 -6.64 -15.23 -25.82
CA PHE A 48 -7.96 -14.93 -25.24
C PHE A 48 -7.95 -14.47 -23.77
N PHE A 49 -6.78 -14.15 -23.20
CA PHE A 49 -6.64 -13.54 -21.89
C PHE A 49 -6.55 -12.02 -22.00
N SER A 50 -7.32 -11.34 -21.17
CA SER A 50 -7.27 -9.90 -20.94
C SER A 50 -7.72 -9.65 -19.50
N LEU A 51 -6.97 -8.87 -18.75
CA LEU A 51 -7.37 -8.41 -17.42
C LEU A 51 -8.20 -7.13 -17.59
N GLU A 52 -9.49 -7.20 -17.28
CA GLU A 52 -10.35 -6.03 -17.14
C GLU A 52 -10.13 -5.43 -15.75
N ASN A 53 -9.53 -4.26 -15.70
CA ASN A 53 -9.05 -3.62 -14.48
C ASN A 53 -9.54 -2.17 -14.34
N VAL A 54 -10.54 -1.75 -15.12
CA VAL A 54 -11.14 -0.40 -15.02
C VAL A 54 -12.52 -0.53 -14.40
N LEU A 55 -12.76 0.18 -13.30
CA LEU A 55 -13.97 0.06 -12.51
C LEU A 55 -14.81 1.36 -12.56
N SER A 56 -16.11 1.22 -12.34
CA SER A 56 -16.97 2.30 -11.86
C SER A 56 -16.94 2.38 -10.33
N ALA A 57 -17.42 3.51 -9.78
CA ALA A 57 -17.55 3.69 -8.33
C ALA A 57 -18.38 2.59 -7.65
N SER A 58 -19.41 2.06 -8.33
CA SER A 58 -20.27 0.99 -7.80
C SER A 58 -19.62 -0.40 -7.83
N GLU A 59 -18.54 -0.57 -8.60
CA GLU A 59 -17.86 -1.86 -8.78
C GLU A 59 -16.67 -2.05 -7.84
N VAL A 60 -16.27 -1.02 -7.09
CA VAL A 60 -15.15 -1.09 -6.13
C VAL A 60 -15.40 -2.19 -5.07
N GLY A 61 -16.65 -2.54 -4.78
CA GLY A 61 -17.00 -3.63 -3.86
C GLY A 61 -16.77 -3.27 -2.39
N SER A 62 -16.92 -4.26 -1.50
CA SER A 62 -16.71 -4.09 -0.05
C SER A 62 -15.27 -4.40 0.32
N HIS A 63 -14.72 -3.66 1.27
CA HIS A 63 -13.34 -3.80 1.73
C HIS A 63 -13.23 -4.87 2.82
N HIS A 64 -12.23 -5.75 2.68
CA HIS A 64 -11.87 -6.75 3.67
C HIS A 64 -10.43 -6.53 4.12
N TYR A 65 -10.20 -6.38 5.43
CA TYR A 65 -8.83 -6.21 5.96
C TYR A 65 -7.94 -7.41 5.63
N ASN A 66 -6.73 -7.14 5.13
CA ASN A 66 -5.70 -8.15 4.85
C ASN A 66 -6.10 -9.22 3.80
N ASP A 67 -6.85 -8.80 2.77
CA ASP A 67 -7.25 -9.67 1.66
C ASP A 67 -6.10 -10.05 0.70
N GLY A 68 -4.89 -9.50 0.90
CA GLY A 68 -3.68 -9.84 0.13
C GLY A 68 -3.22 -11.30 0.27
N SER A 69 -3.80 -12.06 1.19
CA SER A 69 -3.55 -13.50 1.39
C SER A 69 -4.40 -14.41 0.50
N GLU A 70 -5.46 -13.89 -0.13
CA GLU A 70 -6.27 -14.66 -1.06
C GLU A 70 -5.51 -14.95 -2.36
N SER A 71 -5.74 -16.14 -2.93
CA SER A 71 -4.91 -16.62 -4.05
C SER A 71 -4.90 -15.59 -5.17
N VAL A 72 -3.71 -15.17 -5.60
CA VAL A 72 -3.54 -14.25 -6.74
C VAL A 72 -4.28 -14.77 -8.00
N SER A 73 -4.48 -16.09 -8.10
CA SER A 73 -5.38 -16.69 -9.08
C SER A 73 -6.85 -16.29 -8.92
N GLY A 74 -7.44 -16.32 -7.72
CA GLY A 74 -8.85 -15.96 -7.49
C GLY A 74 -9.14 -14.49 -7.80
N SER A 75 -8.23 -13.61 -7.40
CA SER A 75 -8.28 -12.16 -7.67
C SER A 75 -8.11 -11.85 -9.17
N LEU A 76 -7.18 -12.51 -9.87
CA LEU A 76 -7.00 -12.34 -11.32
C LEU A 76 -8.15 -12.89 -12.18
N PHE A 77 -8.97 -13.80 -11.65
CA PHE A 77 -10.12 -14.39 -12.34
C PHE A 77 -11.47 -13.82 -11.88
N GLY A 78 -11.49 -12.76 -11.05
CA GLY A 78 -12.71 -12.07 -10.63
C GLY A 78 -13.66 -12.95 -9.80
N LEU A 79 -13.12 -13.88 -9.01
CA LEU A 79 -13.91 -14.80 -8.18
C LEU A 79 -14.07 -14.32 -6.73
N ASN A 80 -13.66 -13.10 -6.41
CA ASN A 80 -13.65 -12.53 -5.06
C ASN A 80 -14.76 -11.47 -4.90
N ASP A 81 -15.28 -11.32 -3.67
CA ASP A 81 -16.26 -10.27 -3.33
C ASP A 81 -15.63 -8.85 -3.34
N GLU A 82 -14.31 -8.77 -3.15
CA GLU A 82 -13.51 -7.55 -3.29
C GLU A 82 -12.92 -7.43 -4.71
N VAL A 83 -13.26 -6.36 -5.43
CA VAL A 83 -12.77 -6.10 -6.79
C VAL A 83 -11.67 -5.02 -6.73
N ASN A 84 -10.50 -5.35 -7.27
CA ASN A 84 -9.38 -4.42 -7.40
C ASN A 84 -9.29 -3.88 -8.83
N GLY A 85 -9.00 -2.59 -8.97
CA GLY A 85 -8.82 -1.96 -10.27
C GLY A 85 -8.66 -0.46 -10.17
N ILE A 86 -8.78 0.19 -11.31
CA ILE A 86 -8.51 1.61 -11.49
C ILE A 86 -9.84 2.33 -11.75
N VAL A 87 -10.14 3.33 -10.93
CA VAL A 87 -11.24 4.28 -11.18
C VAL A 87 -10.68 5.60 -11.68
N PHE A 88 -11.49 6.37 -12.42
CA PHE A 88 -11.13 7.72 -12.85
C PHE A 88 -12.00 8.75 -12.14
N THR A 89 -11.37 9.84 -11.70
CA THR A 89 -12.00 10.97 -11.01
C THR A 89 -11.51 12.27 -11.65
N ASP A 90 -12.38 13.28 -11.80
CA ASP A 90 -12.00 14.52 -12.48
C ASP A 90 -10.97 15.33 -11.66
N LYS A 91 -11.04 15.28 -10.33
CA LYS A 91 -10.16 16.06 -9.45
C LYS A 91 -8.95 15.30 -8.91
N GLY A 92 -9.03 13.98 -8.84
CA GLY A 92 -7.98 13.08 -8.34
C GLY A 92 -7.26 12.30 -9.43
N GLY A 93 -7.71 12.37 -10.70
CA GLY A 93 -7.16 11.54 -11.77
C GLY A 93 -7.51 10.07 -11.61
N PHE A 94 -6.61 9.19 -12.02
CA PHE A 94 -6.74 7.75 -11.81
C PHE A 94 -6.39 7.38 -10.38
N ILE A 95 -7.18 6.49 -9.79
CA ILE A 95 -7.00 5.97 -8.42
C ILE A 95 -7.01 4.45 -8.51
N ASP A 96 -5.97 3.82 -7.99
CA ASP A 96 -5.90 2.37 -7.83
C ASP A 96 -6.50 2.00 -6.46
N THR A 97 -7.54 1.16 -6.48
CA THR A 97 -8.27 0.77 -5.26
C THR A 97 -7.47 -0.15 -4.35
N ALA A 98 -6.57 -0.98 -4.88
CA ALA A 98 -5.73 -1.88 -4.11
C ALA A 98 -4.73 -1.08 -3.27
N HIS A 99 -4.05 -0.10 -3.88
CA HIS A 99 -3.11 0.78 -3.19
C HIS A 99 -3.75 1.58 -2.04
N VAL A 100 -4.97 2.10 -2.27
CA VAL A 100 -5.76 2.76 -1.21
C VAL A 100 -5.99 1.81 -0.04
N ARG A 101 -6.42 0.58 -0.32
CA ARG A 101 -6.79 -0.40 0.72
C ARG A 101 -5.59 -0.99 1.44
N ASP A 102 -4.53 -1.34 0.73
CA ASP A 102 -3.30 -1.88 1.31
C ASP A 102 -2.67 -0.88 2.27
N THR A 103 -2.62 0.40 1.87
CA THR A 103 -2.07 1.45 2.76
C THR A 103 -3.00 1.73 3.94
N ALA A 104 -4.33 1.66 3.75
CA ALA A 104 -5.29 1.78 4.85
C ALA A 104 -5.17 0.64 5.87
N ASP A 105 -5.03 -0.60 5.41
CA ASP A 105 -4.84 -1.78 6.26
C ASP A 105 -3.55 -1.67 7.08
N TYR A 106 -2.44 -1.27 6.46
CA TYR A 106 -1.20 -1.01 7.20
C TYR A 106 -1.34 0.14 8.19
N THR A 107 -2.12 1.18 7.87
CA THR A 107 -2.39 2.29 8.79
C THR A 107 -3.18 1.80 10.02
N TYR A 108 -4.21 0.99 9.83
CA TYR A 108 -4.95 0.37 10.93
C TYR A 108 -4.06 -0.52 11.80
N TYR A 109 -3.27 -1.40 11.17
CA TYR A 109 -2.34 -2.28 11.87
C TYR A 109 -1.31 -1.51 12.71
N LEU A 110 -0.66 -0.52 12.10
CA LEU A 110 0.36 0.30 12.76
C LEU A 110 -0.25 1.16 13.87
N PHE A 111 -1.49 1.62 13.72
CA PHE A 111 -2.19 2.35 14.78
C PHE A 111 -2.37 1.49 16.04
N GLN A 112 -2.81 0.24 15.90
CA GLN A 112 -2.95 -0.68 17.02
C GLN A 112 -1.60 -0.94 17.73
N LEU A 113 -0.52 -1.04 16.96
CA LEU A 113 0.83 -1.16 17.51
C LEU A 113 1.32 0.12 18.18
N ASN A 114 1.02 1.29 17.60
CA ASN A 114 1.40 2.58 18.15
C ASN A 114 0.68 2.86 19.48
N LEU A 115 -0.60 2.50 19.62
CA LEU A 115 -1.32 2.63 20.88
C LEU A 115 -0.57 1.94 22.04
N GLN A 116 0.06 0.79 21.75
CA GLN A 116 0.79 0.01 22.73
C GLN A 116 2.24 0.46 22.92
N ASN A 117 2.94 0.82 21.84
CA ASN A 117 4.41 0.92 21.83
C ASN A 117 4.94 2.33 21.60
N LEU A 118 4.11 3.31 21.23
CA LEU A 118 4.58 4.66 20.92
C LEU A 118 5.16 5.33 22.18
N GLY A 119 6.44 5.67 22.11
CA GLY A 119 7.23 6.18 23.23
C GLY A 119 8.05 5.12 23.99
N ASP A 120 7.95 3.84 23.61
CA ASP A 120 8.77 2.75 24.15
C ASP A 120 9.91 2.36 23.17
N ASN A 121 10.90 1.62 23.67
CA ASN A 121 11.98 1.07 22.83
C ASN A 121 11.63 -0.34 22.37
N VAL A 122 10.90 -0.45 21.27
CA VAL A 122 10.41 -1.71 20.71
C VAL A 122 10.71 -1.76 19.22
N ALA A 123 10.98 -2.96 18.70
CA ALA A 123 11.16 -3.20 17.28
C ALA A 123 10.32 -4.39 16.84
N ILE A 124 9.65 -4.27 15.69
CA ILE A 124 8.90 -5.36 15.07
C ILE A 124 9.36 -5.48 13.61
N ASP A 125 9.74 -6.70 13.23
CA ASP A 125 10.05 -7.04 11.84
C ASP A 125 8.77 -7.48 11.13
N LEU A 126 8.52 -6.86 9.97
CA LEU A 126 7.45 -7.20 9.05
C LEU A 126 8.00 -8.09 7.92
N PRO A 127 7.15 -8.78 7.16
CA PRO A 127 7.58 -9.57 6.01
C PRO A 127 8.45 -8.75 5.06
N SER A 128 9.55 -9.34 4.59
CA SER A 128 10.54 -8.65 3.76
C SER A 128 10.04 -8.36 2.35
N GLU A 129 10.31 -7.15 1.86
CA GLU A 129 10.16 -6.74 0.46
C GLU A 129 11.55 -6.44 -0.07
N LEU A 130 12.24 -7.47 -0.56
CA LEU A 130 13.70 -7.52 -0.74
C LEU A 130 14.50 -7.36 0.56
N ARG A 131 14.35 -6.26 1.31
CA ARG A 131 14.95 -6.05 2.64
C ARG A 131 13.94 -6.31 3.76
N VAL A 132 14.45 -6.63 4.96
CA VAL A 132 13.61 -6.77 6.15
C VAL A 132 13.08 -5.39 6.54
N ARG A 133 11.75 -5.25 6.58
CA ARG A 133 11.08 -4.01 6.97
C ARG A 133 10.90 -4.03 8.49
N ARG A 134 11.67 -3.22 9.21
CA ARG A 134 11.58 -3.08 10.67
C ARG A 134 10.88 -1.78 11.02
N VAL A 135 9.83 -1.85 11.83
CA VAL A 135 9.25 -0.69 12.50
C VAL A 135 9.93 -0.56 13.86
N GLN A 136 10.61 0.55 14.10
CA GLN A 136 11.36 0.83 15.31
C GLN A 136 10.72 1.99 16.06
N TRP A 137 10.13 1.71 17.22
CA TRP A 137 9.69 2.72 18.18
C TRP A 137 10.85 3.18 19.05
N LEU A 138 10.89 4.48 19.33
CA LEU A 138 11.95 5.11 20.09
C LEU A 138 11.44 5.55 21.46
N LYS A 139 12.26 5.32 22.48
CA LYS A 139 11.92 5.67 23.85
C LYS A 139 11.79 7.18 24.02
N GLN A 140 10.69 7.60 24.62
CA GLN A 140 10.43 9.00 24.97
C GLN A 140 10.40 9.17 26.48
N HIS A 141 10.81 10.36 26.94
CA HIS A 141 10.93 10.65 28.37
C HIS A 141 9.63 11.17 28.99
N SER A 142 8.78 11.80 28.17
CA SER A 142 7.50 12.34 28.61
C SER A 142 6.39 11.35 28.29
N PRO A 143 5.56 10.95 29.27
CA PRO A 143 4.41 10.10 28.99
C PRO A 143 3.38 10.89 28.18
N LEU A 144 2.74 10.22 27.22
CA LEU A 144 1.59 10.75 26.49
C LEU A 144 0.33 10.63 27.35
N THR A 145 -0.51 11.66 27.35
CA THR A 145 -1.91 11.51 27.76
C THR A 145 -2.63 10.54 26.82
N GLU A 146 -3.79 10.03 27.24
CA GLU A 146 -4.60 9.13 26.41
C GLU A 146 -4.98 9.77 25.07
N GLN A 147 -5.39 11.04 25.10
CA GLN A 147 -5.72 11.80 23.89
C GLN A 147 -4.51 11.98 22.96
N GLU A 148 -3.35 12.37 23.50
CA GLU A 148 -2.13 12.49 22.70
C GLU A 148 -1.68 11.15 22.13
N ARG A 149 -1.86 10.06 22.90
CA ARG A 149 -1.54 8.71 22.47
C ARG A 149 -2.37 8.33 21.26
N VAL A 150 -3.68 8.53 21.28
CA VAL A 150 -4.54 8.27 20.12
C VAL A 150 -4.13 9.13 18.93
N GLN A 151 -4.02 10.44 19.13
CA GLN A 151 -3.73 11.37 18.05
C GLN A 151 -2.38 11.08 17.38
N ARG A 152 -1.31 10.96 18.17
CA ARG A 152 0.03 10.66 17.64
C ARG A 152 0.10 9.26 17.04
N SER A 153 -0.63 8.29 17.59
CA SER A 153 -0.66 6.94 17.05
C SER A 153 -1.25 6.90 15.64
N ALA A 154 -2.36 7.62 15.41
CA ALA A 154 -3.01 7.69 14.10
C ALA A 154 -2.13 8.42 13.08
N GLN A 155 -1.60 9.60 13.43
CA GLN A 155 -0.69 10.38 12.60
C GLN A 155 0.56 9.59 12.21
N ALA A 156 1.21 8.97 13.20
CA ALA A 156 2.42 8.18 12.98
C ALA A 156 2.16 6.90 12.18
N ALA A 157 0.99 6.29 12.35
CA ALA A 157 0.60 5.10 11.60
C ALA A 157 0.40 5.41 10.12
N ALA A 158 -0.34 6.48 9.81
CA ALA A 158 -0.59 6.91 8.43
C ALA A 158 0.73 7.28 7.73
N PHE A 159 1.57 8.07 8.39
CA PHE A 159 2.89 8.45 7.87
C PHE A 159 3.77 7.23 7.60
N THR A 160 3.87 6.32 8.58
CA THR A 160 4.72 5.11 8.46
C THR A 160 4.18 4.14 7.40
N ALA A 161 2.85 3.96 7.31
CA ALA A 161 2.22 3.14 6.27
C ALA A 161 2.50 3.70 4.87
N TYR A 162 2.43 5.02 4.71
CA TYR A 162 2.78 5.66 3.45
C TYR A 162 4.27 5.49 3.09
N ARG A 163 5.18 5.57 4.08
CA ARG A 163 6.59 5.22 3.86
C ARG A 163 6.77 3.75 3.44
N MET A 164 6.01 2.83 4.03
CA MET A 164 6.05 1.43 3.61
C MET A 164 5.57 1.26 2.16
N ALA A 165 4.52 1.97 1.74
CA ALA A 165 4.07 1.97 0.35
C ALA A 165 5.10 2.57 -0.62
N GLN A 166 5.80 3.65 -0.24
CA GLN A 166 6.91 4.17 -1.04
C GLN A 166 8.05 3.14 -1.21
N TRP A 167 8.34 2.37 -0.16
CA TRP A 167 9.30 1.27 -0.27
C TRP A 167 8.81 0.15 -1.18
N HIS A 168 7.52 -0.18 -1.14
CA HIS A 168 6.92 -1.18 -2.01
C HIS A 168 7.23 -0.89 -3.48
N GLU A 169 7.01 0.35 -3.94
CA GLU A 169 7.33 0.78 -5.31
C GLU A 169 8.81 0.60 -5.66
N ILE A 170 9.70 0.99 -4.75
CA ILE A 170 11.15 0.83 -4.92
C ILE A 170 11.50 -0.66 -5.03
N ALA A 171 10.98 -1.50 -4.13
CA ALA A 171 11.28 -2.92 -4.08
C ALA A 171 10.79 -3.65 -5.34
N GLN A 172 9.60 -3.31 -5.84
CA GLN A 172 9.08 -3.81 -7.11
C GLN A 172 10.01 -3.46 -8.27
N TRP A 173 10.51 -2.22 -8.33
CA TRP A 173 11.43 -1.80 -9.39
C TRP A 173 12.75 -2.59 -9.36
N PHE A 174 13.26 -2.91 -8.18
CA PHE A 174 14.48 -3.73 -8.01
C PHE A 174 14.24 -5.23 -8.22
N GLY A 175 13.01 -5.65 -8.52
CA GLY A 175 12.69 -7.02 -8.93
C GLY A 175 12.18 -7.89 -7.82
N MET A 176 11.45 -7.29 -6.88
CA MET A 176 10.53 -8.05 -6.04
C MET A 176 9.57 -8.87 -6.92
N VAL A 177 9.26 -10.06 -6.42
CA VAL A 177 8.37 -11.03 -7.05
C VAL A 177 7.41 -11.49 -5.95
N SER A 178 6.12 -11.14 -6.05
CA SER A 178 5.11 -11.65 -5.11
C SER A 178 4.45 -12.94 -5.60
N VAL A 179 4.51 -13.22 -6.92
CA VAL A 179 4.07 -14.48 -7.53
C VAL A 179 5.20 -15.17 -8.27
N SER A 180 5.54 -16.40 -7.88
CA SER A 180 6.60 -17.19 -8.52
C SER A 180 6.41 -17.25 -10.05
N GLY A 181 7.37 -16.70 -10.79
CA GLY A 181 7.37 -16.65 -12.25
C GLY A 181 6.84 -15.36 -12.88
N PHE A 182 6.24 -14.45 -12.11
CA PHE A 182 5.74 -13.14 -12.57
C PHE A 182 6.47 -12.00 -11.86
N LYS A 183 7.28 -11.27 -12.61
CA LYS A 183 7.99 -10.07 -12.10
C LYS A 183 7.03 -8.89 -12.12
N GLU A 184 6.95 -8.14 -11.03
CA GLU A 184 6.02 -7.01 -10.85
C GLU A 184 6.54 -5.69 -11.40
N TYR A 185 7.59 -5.72 -12.21
CA TYR A 185 8.22 -4.51 -12.76
C TYR A 185 7.23 -3.56 -13.46
N ALA A 186 6.16 -4.10 -14.03
CA ALA A 186 5.14 -3.29 -14.69
C ALA A 186 4.48 -2.31 -13.71
N SER A 187 4.21 -2.73 -12.47
CA SER A 187 3.51 -1.92 -11.45
C SER A 187 4.40 -0.87 -10.78
N ALA A 188 5.72 -1.08 -10.73
CA ALA A 188 6.60 -0.24 -9.91
C ALA A 188 6.59 1.26 -10.30
N PHE A 189 6.21 2.15 -9.39
CA PHE A 189 6.10 3.60 -9.65
C PHE A 189 5.07 3.96 -10.72
N SER A 190 3.93 3.26 -10.81
CA SER A 190 2.86 3.70 -11.72
C SER A 190 2.35 5.08 -11.32
N SER A 191 1.80 5.81 -12.29
CA SER A 191 1.50 7.23 -12.16
C SER A 191 0.47 7.61 -11.08
N GLU A 192 -0.29 6.63 -10.63
CA GLU A 192 -1.41 6.74 -9.70
C GLU A 192 -1.07 6.21 -8.31
N ASP A 193 -0.01 5.42 -8.17
CA ASP A 193 0.26 4.61 -6.97
C ASP A 193 0.50 5.49 -5.76
N LEU A 194 1.45 6.44 -5.85
CA LEU A 194 1.79 7.31 -4.72
C LEU A 194 0.60 8.13 -4.21
N TYR A 195 -0.25 8.61 -5.12
CA TYR A 195 -1.45 9.38 -4.75
C TYR A 195 -2.51 8.48 -4.13
N SER A 196 -2.71 7.27 -4.68
CA SER A 196 -3.65 6.26 -4.18
C SER A 196 -3.25 5.75 -2.79
N ASN A 197 -1.96 5.45 -2.61
CA ASN A 197 -1.38 5.07 -1.31
C ASN A 197 -1.61 6.17 -0.26
N MET A 198 -1.30 7.43 -0.58
CA MET A 198 -1.52 8.54 0.35
C MET A 198 -3.00 8.76 0.68
N LEU A 199 -3.90 8.60 -0.30
CA LEU A 199 -5.34 8.66 -0.06
C LEU A 199 -5.78 7.59 0.96
N GLY A 200 -5.29 6.36 0.82
CA GLY A 200 -5.54 5.27 1.77
C GLY A 200 -5.12 5.58 3.20
N ALA A 201 -3.88 6.06 3.37
CA ALA A 201 -3.35 6.48 4.68
C ALA A 201 -4.22 7.56 5.34
N LEU A 202 -4.61 8.60 4.59
CA LEU A 202 -5.39 9.72 5.12
C LEU A 202 -6.83 9.33 5.49
N LEU A 203 -7.45 8.45 4.71
CA LEU A 203 -8.80 7.95 5.04
C LEU A 203 -8.78 7.10 6.31
N ALA A 204 -7.81 6.19 6.43
CA ALA A 204 -7.65 5.37 7.62
C ALA A 204 -7.33 6.22 8.86
N GLU A 205 -6.44 7.21 8.75
CA GLU A 205 -6.16 8.16 9.82
C GLU A 205 -7.43 8.86 10.34
N ALA A 206 -8.23 9.39 9.42
CA ALA A 206 -9.47 10.09 9.77
C ALA A 206 -10.45 9.19 10.53
N ILE A 207 -10.62 7.94 10.07
CA ILE A 207 -11.48 6.95 10.75
C ILE A 207 -10.97 6.65 12.16
N LEU A 208 -9.65 6.44 12.32
CA LEU A 208 -9.04 6.06 13.59
C LEU A 208 -9.04 7.20 14.62
N LEU A 209 -8.97 8.44 14.16
CA LEU A 209 -9.15 9.62 15.01
C LEU A 209 -10.60 9.77 15.49
N GLU A 210 -11.58 9.45 14.64
CA GLU A 210 -13.00 9.52 14.98
C GLU A 210 -13.44 8.35 15.86
N GLN A 211 -12.92 7.14 15.61
CA GLN A 211 -13.30 5.89 16.26
C GLN A 211 -12.06 5.10 16.70
N PRO A 212 -11.38 5.50 17.79
CA PRO A 212 -10.10 4.90 18.22
C PRO A 212 -10.22 3.42 18.62
N ASP A 213 -11.38 3.02 19.13
CA ASP A 213 -11.65 1.65 19.60
C ASP A 213 -12.34 0.78 18.52
N ILE A 214 -12.33 1.22 17.25
CA ILE A 214 -12.98 0.49 16.17
C ILE A 214 -12.34 -0.89 15.99
N CYS A 215 -13.17 -1.93 15.92
CA CYS A 215 -12.70 -3.28 15.61
C CYS A 215 -12.47 -3.43 14.10
N GLN A 216 -11.79 -4.50 13.69
CA GLN A 216 -11.44 -4.77 12.28
C GLN A 216 -12.66 -4.74 11.35
N ASP A 217 -13.75 -5.44 11.70
CA ASP A 217 -14.98 -5.44 10.89
C ASP A 217 -15.64 -4.05 10.82
N GLY A 218 -15.50 -3.27 11.88
CA GLY A 218 -15.95 -1.88 11.93
C GLY A 218 -15.12 -1.00 11.00
N PHE A 219 -13.79 -1.16 11.05
CA PHE A 219 -12.84 -0.44 10.22
C PHE A 219 -13.09 -0.72 8.74
N SER A 220 -13.28 -1.99 8.38
CA SER A 220 -13.61 -2.39 7.00
C SER A 220 -14.84 -1.64 6.45
N LYS A 221 -15.94 -1.58 7.21
CA LYS A 221 -17.17 -0.83 6.82
C LYS A 221 -16.98 0.68 6.82
N ALA A 222 -16.19 1.21 7.75
CA ALA A 222 -15.87 2.63 7.82
C ALA A 222 -15.04 3.05 6.60
N MET A 223 -14.07 2.23 6.20
CA MET A 223 -13.25 2.42 5.01
C MET A 223 -14.09 2.39 3.73
N ASP A 224 -15.06 1.48 3.60
CA ASP A 224 -15.99 1.48 2.46
C ASP A 224 -16.72 2.82 2.34
N SER A 225 -17.29 3.28 3.45
CA SER A 225 -18.04 4.53 3.49
C SER A 225 -17.15 5.74 3.21
N ALA A 226 -15.97 5.79 3.83
CA ALA A 226 -15.01 6.88 3.67
C ALA A 226 -14.46 6.93 2.25
N PHE A 227 -14.14 5.78 1.66
CA PHE A 227 -13.59 5.72 0.31
C PHE A 227 -14.64 6.10 -0.74
N GLN A 228 -15.89 5.63 -0.60
CA GLN A 228 -16.99 6.07 -1.47
C GLN A 228 -17.22 7.59 -1.39
N GLN A 229 -17.18 8.16 -0.19
CA GLN A 229 -17.29 9.61 -0.01
C GLN A 229 -16.11 10.35 -0.64
N ALA A 230 -14.89 9.84 -0.49
CA ALA A 230 -13.70 10.43 -1.11
C ALA A 230 -13.79 10.41 -2.64
N LEU A 231 -14.20 9.28 -3.23
CA LEU A 231 -14.42 9.17 -4.68
C LEU A 231 -15.50 10.15 -5.18
N ALA A 232 -16.59 10.31 -4.43
CA ALA A 232 -17.61 11.30 -4.75
C ALA A 232 -17.06 12.75 -4.69
N GLN A 233 -16.27 13.09 -3.67
CA GLN A 233 -15.64 14.41 -3.54
C GLN A 233 -14.61 14.69 -4.65
N LEU A 234 -13.91 13.65 -5.10
CA LEU A 234 -12.98 13.70 -6.23
C LEU A 234 -13.69 13.72 -7.59
N GLU A 235 -15.03 13.66 -7.62
CA GLU A 235 -15.86 13.64 -8.83
C GLU A 235 -15.57 12.41 -9.70
N VAL A 236 -15.71 11.22 -9.10
CA VAL A 236 -15.61 9.92 -9.80
C VAL A 236 -16.55 9.85 -11.00
N GLN A 237 -16.00 9.33 -12.11
CA GLN A 237 -16.67 9.27 -13.40
C GLN A 237 -17.18 7.85 -13.71
N PRO A 238 -18.13 7.70 -14.65
CA PRO A 238 -18.53 6.39 -15.15
C PRO A 238 -17.36 5.61 -15.76
N GLN A 239 -17.42 4.27 -15.68
CA GLN A 239 -16.40 3.37 -16.24
C GLN A 239 -16.11 3.65 -17.72
N SER A 240 -17.12 4.01 -18.52
CA SER A 240 -16.96 4.35 -19.93
C SER A 240 -16.07 5.58 -20.16
N VAL A 241 -16.16 6.58 -19.27
CA VAL A 241 -15.28 7.76 -19.29
C VAL A 241 -13.87 7.34 -18.89
N ALA A 242 -13.72 6.56 -17.83
CA ALA A 242 -12.41 6.05 -17.38
C ALA A 242 -11.69 5.29 -18.52
N ARG A 243 -12.39 4.38 -19.21
CA ARG A 243 -11.86 3.64 -20.36
C ARG A 243 -11.48 4.55 -21.53
N GLU A 244 -12.31 5.56 -21.83
CA GLU A 244 -11.98 6.53 -22.89
C GLU A 244 -10.74 7.37 -22.54
N LYS A 245 -10.60 7.82 -21.28
CA LYS A 245 -9.40 8.51 -20.81
C LYS A 245 -8.16 7.62 -20.88
N MET A 246 -8.28 6.37 -20.44
CA MET A 246 -7.20 5.39 -20.49
C MET A 246 -6.73 5.18 -21.95
N LYS A 247 -7.67 5.01 -22.88
CA LYS A 247 -7.39 4.88 -24.32
C LYS A 247 -6.67 6.10 -24.90
N GLN A 248 -7.00 7.32 -24.48
CA GLN A 248 -6.33 8.55 -24.93
C GLN A 248 -4.86 8.64 -24.47
N LEU A 249 -4.50 7.86 -23.44
CA LEU A 249 -3.16 7.77 -22.87
C LEU A 249 -2.36 6.56 -23.37
N ASP A 250 -2.95 5.70 -24.22
CA ASP A 250 -2.23 4.60 -24.88
C ASP A 250 -1.10 5.16 -25.77
N GLY A 251 0.07 4.52 -25.69
CA GLY A 251 1.34 4.97 -26.25
C GLY A 251 2.00 6.16 -25.53
N LYS A 252 1.41 6.66 -24.43
CA LYS A 252 1.97 7.78 -23.64
C LYS A 252 2.22 7.39 -22.18
N TRP A 253 1.21 6.85 -21.52
CA TRP A 253 1.30 6.42 -20.12
C TRP A 253 1.39 4.91 -20.01
N TRP A 254 0.81 4.18 -20.96
CA TRP A 254 0.86 2.74 -21.07
C TRP A 254 0.89 2.32 -22.55
N ASP A 255 1.19 1.07 -22.85
CA ASP A 255 1.31 0.54 -24.21
C ASP A 255 0.48 -0.75 -24.39
N SER A 256 -0.67 -0.63 -25.05
CA SER A 256 -1.61 -1.74 -25.32
C SER A 256 -1.07 -2.82 -26.27
N SER A 257 0.05 -2.55 -26.95
CA SER A 257 0.74 -3.51 -27.81
C SER A 257 1.64 -4.48 -27.03
N ARG A 258 2.02 -4.10 -25.81
CA ARG A 258 2.84 -4.92 -24.89
C ARG A 258 1.96 -5.82 -24.03
N ARG A 259 2.63 -6.77 -23.36
CA ARG A 259 1.98 -7.80 -22.54
C ARG A 259 2.73 -7.94 -21.23
N LEU A 260 2.00 -8.12 -20.14
CA LEU A 260 2.60 -8.49 -18.87
C LEU A 260 3.37 -9.82 -19.03
N PRO A 261 4.55 -9.97 -18.39
CA PRO A 261 5.15 -9.06 -17.40
C PRO A 261 6.16 -8.04 -17.99
N ASP A 262 6.03 -7.64 -19.27
CA ASP A 262 6.88 -6.58 -19.82
C ASP A 262 6.70 -5.29 -19.01
N LYS A 263 7.79 -4.81 -18.42
CA LYS A 263 7.83 -3.58 -17.64
C LYS A 263 7.27 -2.40 -18.42
N TRP A 264 7.54 -2.34 -19.72
CA TRP A 264 7.16 -1.19 -20.55
C TRP A 264 5.69 -1.19 -20.96
N VAL A 265 4.87 -2.10 -20.42
CA VAL A 265 3.41 -1.91 -20.42
C VAL A 265 3.04 -0.57 -19.78
N VAL A 266 3.73 -0.16 -18.71
CA VAL A 266 3.62 1.17 -18.11
C VAL A 266 4.81 2.02 -18.54
N LEU A 267 4.53 3.15 -19.19
CA LEU A 267 5.50 4.06 -19.80
C LEU A 267 5.75 5.28 -18.92
N PHE A 268 4.68 5.85 -18.36
CA PHE A 268 4.77 7.02 -17.49
C PHE A 268 4.77 6.60 -16.03
N ARG A 269 5.84 6.95 -15.32
CA ARG A 269 6.10 6.53 -13.95
C ARG A 269 6.39 7.74 -13.06
N ASP A 270 5.92 7.69 -11.81
CA ASP A 270 6.14 8.74 -10.83
C ASP A 270 7.22 8.36 -9.80
N TYR A 271 8.39 8.96 -9.94
CA TYR A 271 9.54 8.72 -9.06
C TYR A 271 9.66 9.76 -7.94
N GLN A 272 8.71 10.68 -7.82
CA GLN A 272 8.78 11.77 -6.85
C GLN A 272 8.14 11.35 -5.52
N LEU A 273 8.95 10.83 -4.59
CA LEU A 273 8.52 10.29 -3.30
C LEU A 273 8.24 11.39 -2.26
N ALA A 274 7.35 12.32 -2.62
CA ALA A 274 7.00 13.48 -1.80
C ALA A 274 5.88 13.19 -0.78
N LEU A 275 5.83 13.99 0.27
CA LEU A 275 4.77 13.98 1.29
C LEU A 275 3.59 14.92 0.95
N SER A 276 3.69 15.64 -0.17
CA SER A 276 2.64 16.50 -0.71
C SER A 276 2.52 16.23 -2.20
N LEU A 277 1.43 15.60 -2.61
CA LEU A 277 1.22 15.14 -3.98
C LEU A 277 0.09 15.88 -4.66
N LYS A 278 0.28 16.17 -5.95
CA LYS A 278 -0.83 16.42 -6.87
C LYS A 278 -1.02 15.17 -7.73
N PRO A 279 -2.25 14.89 -8.17
CA PRO A 279 -2.48 13.87 -9.18
C PRO A 279 -1.67 14.16 -10.43
N ASN A 280 -1.17 13.11 -11.05
CA ASN A 280 -0.43 13.23 -12.29
C ASN A 280 -1.33 13.53 -13.51
N TYR A 281 -2.63 13.23 -13.43
CA TYR A 281 -3.55 13.41 -14.56
C TYR A 281 -3.74 14.90 -14.89
N PRO A 282 -3.54 15.34 -16.16
CA PRO A 282 -3.71 16.75 -16.51
C PRO A 282 -5.11 17.28 -16.22
N GLY A 283 -5.19 18.35 -15.44
CA GLY A 283 -6.45 19.00 -15.04
C GLY A 283 -6.98 18.55 -13.67
N ALA A 284 -6.50 17.43 -13.15
CA ALA A 284 -6.73 17.06 -11.76
C ALA A 284 -5.87 17.94 -10.83
N GLY A 285 -6.40 18.28 -9.65
CA GLY A 285 -5.85 19.37 -8.84
C GLY A 285 -6.00 19.23 -7.33
N THR A 286 -6.73 18.22 -6.84
CA THR A 286 -6.85 17.97 -5.40
C THR A 286 -5.50 17.54 -4.86
N ARG A 287 -4.88 18.35 -4.01
CA ARG A 287 -3.62 18.01 -3.37
C ARG A 287 -3.88 17.13 -2.14
N LEU A 288 -3.09 16.08 -1.97
CA LEU A 288 -2.99 15.34 -0.72
C LEU A 288 -1.68 15.70 -0.02
N ASN A 289 -1.71 15.77 1.31
CA ASN A 289 -0.52 16.00 2.12
C ASN A 289 -0.58 15.05 3.32
N ILE A 290 0.57 14.52 3.69
CA ILE A 290 0.76 13.77 4.92
C ILE A 290 1.87 14.46 5.73
N ASP A 291 1.59 14.80 6.98
CA ASP A 291 2.55 15.52 7.81
C ASP A 291 3.62 14.55 8.34
N ASP A 292 4.89 14.97 8.31
CA ASP A 292 6.02 14.27 8.93
C ASP A 292 6.27 14.71 10.38
N HIS A 293 5.46 15.64 10.89
CA HIS A 293 5.54 16.17 12.24
C HIS A 293 4.20 16.08 12.94
N PHE A 294 4.23 15.85 14.26
CA PHE A 294 3.07 16.03 15.11
C PHE A 294 2.69 17.52 15.22
N VAL A 295 1.52 17.81 15.78
CA VAL A 295 1.01 19.18 15.96
C VAL A 295 2.00 20.10 16.70
N ASP A 296 2.76 19.54 17.64
CA ASP A 296 3.77 20.26 18.41
C ASP A 296 5.15 20.35 17.73
N GLN A 297 5.22 20.05 16.42
CA GLN A 297 6.42 20.13 15.58
C GLN A 297 7.53 19.14 15.96
N GLN A 298 7.23 18.11 16.74
CA GLN A 298 8.15 16.97 16.88
C GLN A 298 8.05 16.08 15.64
N SER A 299 9.19 15.65 15.11
CA SER A 299 9.23 14.71 13.99
C SER A 299 8.60 13.37 14.38
N ILE A 300 7.79 12.81 13.49
CA ILE A 300 7.23 11.46 13.67
C ILE A 300 8.36 10.43 13.72
N GLU A 301 9.42 10.60 12.92
CA GLU A 301 10.55 9.67 12.85
C GLU A 301 11.43 9.67 14.11
N ASP A 302 11.31 10.67 14.97
CA ASP A 302 11.92 10.68 16.31
C ASP A 302 11.17 9.78 17.30
N TRP A 303 9.97 9.30 16.94
CA TRP A 303 9.11 8.45 17.77
C TRP A 303 8.95 7.04 17.20
N VAL A 304 8.77 6.92 15.88
CA VAL A 304 8.68 5.65 15.18
C VAL A 304 9.22 5.80 13.76
N LYS A 305 10.09 4.87 13.34
CA LYS A 305 10.72 4.91 12.01
C LYS A 305 10.66 3.55 11.32
N LEU A 306 10.59 3.61 9.99
CA LEU A 306 10.80 2.46 9.11
C LEU A 306 12.30 2.31 8.84
N GLU A 307 12.84 1.12 9.11
CA GLU A 307 14.21 0.73 8.79
C GLU A 307 14.20 -0.46 7.83
N LEU A 308 15.04 -0.41 6.80
CA LEU A 308 15.18 -1.47 5.80
C LEU A 308 16.52 -2.17 5.97
N HIS A 309 16.51 -3.27 6.70
CA HIS A 309 17.70 -4.04 7.05
C HIS A 309 18.08 -4.97 5.89
N ALA A 310 19.37 -4.98 5.55
CA ALA A 310 19.91 -5.84 4.52
C ALA A 310 19.56 -7.32 4.75
N SER A 311 19.31 -8.05 3.66
CA SER A 311 18.85 -9.45 3.70
C SER A 311 19.72 -10.37 2.82
N ASP A 312 19.25 -11.57 2.51
CA ASP A 312 19.86 -12.46 1.53
C ASP A 312 19.60 -12.04 0.06
N LYS A 313 18.69 -11.09 -0.18
CA LYS A 313 18.27 -10.63 -1.53
C LYS A 313 19.06 -9.43 -2.07
N GLU A 314 20.21 -9.11 -1.48
CA GLU A 314 21.04 -7.93 -1.85
C GLU A 314 21.57 -7.94 -3.28
N LYS A 315 21.55 -9.10 -3.96
CA LYS A 315 21.89 -9.19 -5.40
C LYS A 315 21.01 -8.29 -6.27
N SER A 316 19.77 -8.04 -5.84
CA SER A 316 18.82 -7.15 -6.53
C SER A 316 19.34 -5.71 -6.64
N PHE A 317 20.21 -5.29 -5.70
CA PHE A 317 20.74 -3.94 -5.60
C PHE A 317 22.14 -3.78 -6.17
N MET A 318 22.69 -4.78 -6.87
CA MET A 318 24.09 -4.76 -7.35
C MET A 318 24.45 -3.55 -8.22
N ALA A 319 23.48 -3.03 -8.97
CA ALA A 319 23.65 -1.89 -9.87
C ALA A 319 23.70 -0.54 -9.14
N LEU A 320 23.33 -0.48 -7.86
CA LEU A 320 23.39 0.76 -7.08
C LEU A 320 24.83 1.25 -6.87
N PRO A 321 25.03 2.56 -6.65
CA PRO A 321 26.29 3.13 -6.20
C PRO A 321 26.80 2.49 -4.90
N GLN A 322 28.12 2.46 -4.72
CA GLN A 322 28.73 1.83 -3.53
C GLN A 322 28.28 2.49 -2.23
N SER A 323 28.03 3.80 -2.23
CA SER A 323 27.55 4.56 -1.07
C SER A 323 26.24 3.99 -0.50
N LEU A 324 25.30 3.57 -1.36
CA LEU A 324 24.04 2.96 -0.93
C LEU A 324 24.22 1.48 -0.58
N LYS A 325 24.97 0.73 -1.40
CA LYS A 325 25.16 -0.73 -1.20
C LYS A 325 25.89 -1.08 0.09
N SER A 326 26.78 -0.21 0.58
CA SER A 326 27.50 -0.48 1.84
C SER A 326 26.67 -0.29 3.10
N MET A 327 25.48 0.31 3.00
CA MET A 327 24.62 0.55 4.16
C MET A 327 23.87 -0.73 4.53
N SER A 328 24.04 -1.16 5.78
CA SER A 328 23.33 -2.30 6.36
C SER A 328 21.86 -1.99 6.68
N VAL A 329 21.53 -0.72 6.84
CA VAL A 329 20.18 -0.21 7.10
C VAL A 329 19.95 0.98 6.18
N TRP A 330 18.83 0.98 5.45
CA TRP A 330 18.30 2.18 4.79
C TRP A 330 17.13 2.75 5.57
N HIS A 331 16.96 4.06 5.46
CA HIS A 331 15.88 4.84 6.01
C HIS A 331 15.15 5.59 4.90
N ALA A 332 14.05 6.27 5.23
CA ALA A 332 13.25 7.01 4.26
C ALA A 332 14.04 8.12 3.54
N GLN A 333 15.12 8.63 4.15
CA GLN A 333 16.01 9.64 3.57
C GLN A 333 16.72 9.14 2.30
N GLU A 334 16.95 7.83 2.16
CA GLU A 334 17.57 7.25 0.97
C GLU A 334 16.56 6.99 -0.17
N PHE A 335 15.26 7.04 0.10
CA PHE A 335 14.23 6.60 -0.86
C PHE A 335 14.27 7.38 -2.16
N GLN A 336 14.39 8.71 -2.10
CA GLN A 336 14.46 9.52 -3.31
C GLN A 336 15.72 9.19 -4.14
N GLN A 337 16.87 8.90 -3.51
CA GLN A 337 18.07 8.51 -4.24
C GLN A 337 17.90 7.16 -4.96
N LEU A 338 17.17 6.22 -4.35
CA LEU A 338 16.81 4.94 -4.96
C LEU A 338 15.85 5.14 -6.15
N ALA A 339 14.85 6.01 -6.00
CA ALA A 339 13.92 6.37 -7.07
C ALA A 339 14.59 7.14 -8.22
N ASP A 340 15.51 8.06 -7.93
CA ASP A 340 16.30 8.79 -8.93
C ASP A 340 17.20 7.84 -9.74
N PHE A 341 17.80 6.86 -9.07
CA PHE A 341 18.55 5.79 -9.75
C PHE A 341 17.65 5.00 -10.71
N ALA A 342 16.46 4.61 -10.23
CA ALA A 342 15.46 3.91 -11.01
C ALA A 342 15.02 4.71 -12.24
N GLN A 343 14.69 5.98 -12.05
CA GLN A 343 14.31 6.91 -13.13
C GLN A 343 15.41 7.06 -14.17
N ALA A 344 16.66 7.28 -13.74
CA ALA A 344 17.78 7.44 -14.65
C ALA A 344 18.07 6.17 -15.45
N TRP A 345 17.86 5.00 -14.84
CA TRP A 345 17.99 3.71 -15.52
C TRP A 345 16.88 3.51 -16.55
N ASP A 346 15.64 3.80 -16.18
CA ASP A 346 14.49 3.67 -17.07
C ASP A 346 14.58 4.64 -18.23
N TYR A 347 15.02 5.88 -18.00
CA TYR A 347 15.31 6.81 -19.09
C TYR A 347 16.34 6.25 -20.08
N ARG A 348 17.39 5.56 -19.64
CA ARG A 348 18.39 4.96 -20.55
C ARG A 348 17.93 3.70 -21.25
N THR A 349 16.93 3.00 -20.70
CA THR A 349 16.48 1.70 -21.19
C THR A 349 15.08 1.74 -21.81
N HIS A 350 14.47 2.92 -21.84
CA HIS A 350 13.16 3.15 -22.44
C HIS A 350 13.17 2.76 -23.92
N PRO A 351 12.18 1.99 -24.40
CA PRO A 351 12.15 1.49 -25.78
C PRO A 351 11.99 2.57 -26.87
N HIS A 352 11.83 3.84 -26.48
CA HIS A 352 11.62 4.97 -27.37
C HIS A 352 12.75 6.03 -27.27
N ASN A 353 13.81 5.74 -26.50
CA ASN A 353 14.96 6.62 -26.32
C ASN A 353 16.19 6.17 -27.12
#